data_AF-A0A3S0E505-F1
#
_entry.id   AF-A0A3S0E505-F1
#
_cell.length_a   1.000
_cell.length_b   1.000
_cell.length_c   1.000
_cell.angle_alpha   90.00
_cell.angle_beta   90.00
_cell.angle_gamma   90.00
#
_symmetry.space_group_name_H-M   'P 1'
#
loop_
_entity.id
_entity.type
_entity.pdbx_description
1 polymer ?
#
loop_
_entity_poly.entity_id
_entity_poly.type
_entity_poly.pdbx_seq_one_letter_code
_entity_poly.pdbx_strand_id
1 'polypeptide(L)' 'MSVDSAVSYIRRMRSDADFREAVQALSEDEPASWAFLKESGYAFSMDEFRLAQDEIYKEYGITPM' A
#
# COMPACT_ATOMS: atom_id res chain seq x y z
N MET A 1 -3.57 4.43 -12.01
CA MET A 1 -2.22 4.85 -11.60
C MET A 1 -2.38 6.24 -11.02
N SER A 2 -2.58 6.32 -9.70
CA SER A 2 -2.66 7.59 -8.97
C SER A 2 -2.12 7.43 -7.54
N VAL A 3 -1.47 8.48 -7.03
CA VAL A 3 -0.96 8.56 -5.64
C VAL A 3 -2.06 8.33 -4.60
N ASP A 4 -3.28 8.84 -4.85
CA ASP A 4 -4.45 8.64 -3.97
C ASP A 4 -4.80 7.14 -3.75
N SER A 5 -4.57 6.32 -4.78
CA SER A 5 -4.77 4.87 -4.70
C SER A 5 -3.75 4.23 -3.75
N ALA A 6 -2.50 4.70 -3.78
CA ALA A 6 -1.46 4.26 -2.86
C ALA A 6 -1.70 4.75 -1.42
N VAL A 7 -2.19 5.97 -1.23
CA VAL A 7 -2.59 6.49 0.09
C VAL A 7 -3.71 5.64 0.69
N SER A 8 -4.74 5.35 -0.11
CA SER A 8 -5.86 4.49 0.29
C SER A 8 -5.39 3.07 0.65
N TYR A 9 -4.45 2.50 -0.12
CA TYR A 9 -3.82 1.23 0.18
C TYR A 9 -3.06 1.27 1.52
N ILE A 10 -2.21 2.27 1.76
CA ILE A 10 -1.45 2.40 3.02
C ILE A 10 -2.39 2.55 4.23
N ARG A 11 -3.46 3.35 4.10
CA ARG A 11 -4.46 3.53 5.14
C ARG A 11 -5.20 2.24 5.45
N ARG A 12 -5.58 1.47 4.42
CA ARG A 12 -6.20 0.16 4.58
C ARG A 12 -5.23 -0.83 5.22
N MET A 13 -3.99 -0.90 4.76
CA MET A 13 -2.95 -1.74 5.38
C MET A 13 -2.79 -1.46 6.87
N ARG A 14 -3.00 -0.21 7.33
CA ARG A 14 -2.93 0.13 8.76
C ARG A 14 -4.19 -0.26 9.56
N SER A 15 -5.36 -0.14 8.95
CA SER A 15 -6.66 -0.28 9.65
C SER A 15 -7.30 -1.66 9.52
N ASP A 16 -6.91 -2.42 8.49
CA ASP A 16 -7.50 -3.70 8.09
C ASP A 16 -6.42 -4.80 8.21
N ALA A 17 -6.47 -5.54 9.32
CA ALA A 17 -5.50 -6.58 9.63
C ALA A 17 -5.63 -7.78 8.67
N ASP A 18 -6.84 -8.22 8.36
CA ASP A 18 -7.11 -9.30 7.41
C ASP A 18 -6.54 -8.99 6.02
N PHE A 19 -6.74 -7.76 5.54
CA PHE A 19 -6.15 -7.31 4.28
C PHE A 19 -4.62 -7.30 4.35
N ARG A 20 -4.04 -6.84 5.45
CA ARG A 20 -2.58 -6.86 5.65
C ARG A 20 -2.02 -8.27 5.62
N GLU A 21 -2.67 -9.21 6.31
CA GLU A 21 -2.26 -10.62 6.33
C GLU A 21 -2.38 -11.25 4.94
N ALA A 22 -3.44 -10.96 4.19
CA ALA A 22 -3.59 -11.44 2.82
C ALA A 22 -2.47 -10.91 1.90
N VAL A 23 -2.13 -9.62 1.99
CA VAL A 23 -1.02 -9.04 1.21
C VAL A 23 0.33 -9.60 1.65
N GLN A 24 0.55 -9.81 2.95
CA GLN A 24 1.78 -10.43 3.46
C GLN A 24 1.93 -11.88 3.02
N ALA A 25 0.85 -12.66 3.01
CA ALA A 25 0.84 -14.03 2.51
C ALA A 25 1.23 -14.12 1.03
N LEU A 26 0.95 -13.07 0.25
CA LEU A 26 1.32 -12.96 -1.16
C LEU A 26 2.66 -12.24 -1.37
N SER A 27 3.33 -11.75 -0.33
CA SER A 27 4.54 -10.92 -0.47
C SER A 27 5.75 -11.67 -1.05
N GLU A 28 5.77 -13.00 -0.93
CA GLU A 28 6.81 -13.85 -1.52
C GLU A 28 6.63 -14.02 -3.04
N ASP A 29 5.43 -13.73 -3.56
CA ASP A 29 5.10 -13.78 -4.99
C ASP A 29 4.66 -12.39 -5.46
N GLU A 30 5.65 -11.59 -5.87
CA GLU A 30 5.43 -10.23 -6.36
C GLU A 30 4.28 -10.13 -7.40
N PRO A 31 4.22 -10.96 -8.46
CA PRO A 31 3.13 -10.87 -9.42
C PRO A 31 1.76 -11.20 -8.81
N ALA A 32 1.65 -12.17 -7.89
CA ALA A 32 0.40 -12.46 -7.20
C ALA A 32 -0.04 -11.32 -6.26
N SER A 33 0.89 -10.71 -5.53
CA SER A 33 0.62 -9.54 -4.68
C SER A 33 0.10 -8.37 -5.52
N TRP A 34 0.75 -8.05 -6.64
CA TRP A 34 0.30 -6.99 -7.54
C TRP A 34 -1.07 -7.28 -8.18
N ALA A 35 -1.35 -8.54 -8.54
CA ALA A 35 -2.66 -8.94 -9.04
C ALA A 35 -3.75 -8.72 -7.97
N PHE A 36 -3.50 -9.15 -6.73
CA PHE A 36 -4.42 -8.97 -5.62
C PHE A 36 -4.71 -7.50 -5.31
N LEU A 37 -3.70 -6.64 -5.34
CA LEU A 37 -3.87 -5.20 -5.18
C LEU A 37 -4.76 -4.63 -6.28
N LYS A 38 -4.54 -5.06 -7.53
CA LYS A 38 -5.34 -4.62 -8.69
C LYS A 38 -6.79 -5.09 -8.61
N GLU A 39 -7.04 -6.33 -8.20
CA GLU A 39 -8.39 -6.86 -7.95
C GLU A 39 -9.09 -6.13 -6.80
N SER A 40 -8.32 -5.70 -5.79
CA SER A 40 -8.80 -4.87 -4.68
C SER A 40 -9.08 -3.41 -5.09
N GLY A 41 -8.86 -3.04 -6.35
CA GLY A 41 -9.08 -1.69 -6.88
C GLY A 41 -7.88 -0.75 -6.71
N TYR A 42 -6.73 -1.25 -6.28
CA TYR A 42 -5.51 -0.46 -6.13
C TYR A 42 -4.64 -0.55 -7.37
N ALA A 43 -4.27 0.60 -7.91
CA ALA A 43 -3.38 0.66 -9.08
C ALA A 43 -2.45 1.87 -8.97
N PHE A 44 -1.21 1.60 -8.56
CA PHE A 44 -0.16 2.58 -8.37
C PHE A 44 1.21 1.97 -8.74
N SER A 45 2.17 2.83 -9.06
CA SER A 45 3.58 2.48 -9.23
C SER A 45 4.35 2.60 -7.92
N MET A 46 5.57 2.07 -7.86
CA MET A 46 6.41 2.22 -6.65
C MET A 46 6.79 3.67 -6.35
N ASP A 47 6.93 4.54 -7.35
CA ASP A 47 7.13 5.97 -7.13
C ASP A 47 5.92 6.62 -6.46
N GLU A 48 4.71 6.31 -6.93
CA GLU A 48 3.46 6.79 -6.31
C GLU A 48 3.29 6.23 -4.88
N PHE A 49 3.70 4.98 -4.65
CA PHE A 49 3.70 4.39 -3.31
C PHE A 49 4.66 5.10 -2.37
N ARG A 50 5.87 5.47 -2.83
CA ARG A 50 6.84 6.24 -2.03
C ARG A 50 6.30 7.63 -1.68
N LEU A 51 5.68 8.32 -2.64
CA LEU A 51 5.05 9.62 -2.40
C LEU A 51 3.91 9.52 -1.38
N ALA A 52 3.06 8.50 -1.51
CA ALA A 52 1.98 8.25 -0.56
C ALA A 52 2.50 7.87 0.84
N GLN A 53 3.59 7.10 0.92
CA GLN A 53 4.27 6.82 2.19
C GLN A 53 4.79 8.09 2.84
N ASP A 54 5.49 8.95 2.10
CA ASP A 54 6.02 10.22 2.61
C ASP A 54 4.89 11.13 3.14
N GLU A 55 3.78 11.22 2.41
CA GLU A 55 2.59 11.98 2.82
C GLU A 55 1.98 11.43 4.13
N ILE A 56 1.80 10.10 4.20
CA ILE A 56 1.28 9.43 5.41
C ILE A 56 2.28 9.52 6.57
N TYR A 57 3.58 9.44 6.32
CA TYR A 57 4.60 9.56 7.36
C TYR A 57 4.62 10.96 7.98
N LYS A 58 4.48 12.00 7.14
CA LYS A 58 4.30 13.39 7.59
C LYS A 58 3.01 13.57 8.40
N GLU A 59 1.90 12.96 7.96
CA GLU A 59 0.60 13.03 8.65
C GLU A 59 0.64 12.41 10.06
N TYR A 60 1.38 11.31 10.25
CA TYR A 60 1.45 10.60 11.53
C TYR A 60 2.70 10.96 12.38
N GLY A 61 3.56 11.85 11.89
CA GLY A 61 4.80 12.24 12.60
C GLY A 61 5.83 11.12 12.74
N ILE A 62 5.74 10.08 11.91
CA ILE A 62 6.64 8.93 11.93
C ILE A 62 7.69 9.18 10.85
N THR A 63 8.87 9.69 11.21
CA THR A 63 10.01 9.69 10.29
C THR A 63 10.48 8.25 10.08
N PRO A 64 10.49 7.72 8.83
CA PRO A 64 11.17 6.46 8.58
C PRO A 64 12.66 6.66 8.91
N MET A 65 13.16 5.89 9.89
CA MET A 65 14.59 5.82 10.26
C MET A 65 15.39 5.11 9.17
#